data_AF-A0A812YP82-F1
#
_entry.id   AF-A0A812YP82-F1
#
_cell.length_a   1.000
_cell.length_b   1.000
_cell.length_c   1.000
_cell.angle_alpha   90.00
_cell.angle_beta   90.00
_cell.angle_gamma   90.00
#
_symmetry.space_group_name_H-M   'P 1'
#
loop_
_entity.id
_entity.type
_entity.pdbx_description
1 polymer ?
#
loop_
_entity_poly.entity_id
_entity_poly.type
_entity_poly.pdbx_seq_one_letter_code
_entity_poly.pdbx_strand_id
1 'polypeptide(L)'
;MMRELRLMVKGLLAGARTLLLAFILLFTVIYVIAGFATMTIGSDERTVEIGLQFYFDSIPASMFTAFRCFTGECSNADGQPLQHLLAKEFGHVFILCYVASYMLVTMGIFNVILAVYVDIMMRAAKENDAKGAEQTKRESIRVARTTRELIKIFSAAYNAFRDQGSLKDDDKSIRTVAASDFMEDGMTDQVHITKELFLLVVQDRHVQKVMDDLDLPPDRANLFEMLDGDGSGTLQTAELLQGLLKVRGEVNKSDTVANLLANKAVQNLVSDCQDQNTKGFQALHQSISLLRAEVSCMNNSESAGDRHRSESVIFAPQPRQVPLGD
;
A
#
# COMPACT_ATOMS: atom_id res chain seq x y z
N MET A 1 -6.20 -13.41 10.08
CA MET A 1 -6.69 -14.74 10.52
C MET A 1 -8.14 -14.78 11.03
N MET A 2 -8.48 -14.34 12.25
CA MET A 2 -9.85 -14.50 12.80
C MET A 2 -10.97 -13.83 11.99
N ARG A 3 -10.66 -12.69 11.35
CA ARG A 3 -11.60 -11.95 10.48
C ARG A 3 -11.83 -12.65 9.14
N GLU A 4 -10.77 -13.20 8.54
CA GLU A 4 -10.84 -13.93 7.26
C GLU A 4 -11.60 -15.25 7.41
N LEU A 5 -11.35 -15.99 8.50
CA LEU A 5 -12.09 -17.22 8.81
C LEU A 5 -13.59 -16.94 8.98
N ARG A 6 -13.95 -15.85 9.66
CA ARG A 6 -15.35 -15.45 9.86
C ARG A 6 -16.04 -15.07 8.54
N LEU A 7 -15.31 -14.45 7.60
CA LEU A 7 -15.82 -14.13 6.27
C LEU A 7 -16.05 -15.39 5.44
N MET A 8 -15.12 -16.36 5.47
CA MET A 8 -15.28 -17.65 4.79
C MET A 8 -16.45 -18.46 5.36
N VAL A 9 -16.58 -18.55 6.69
CA VAL A 9 -17.69 -19.27 7.35
C VAL A 9 -19.04 -18.63 7.03
N LYS A 10 -19.13 -17.29 6.98
CA LYS A 10 -20.35 -16.60 6.54
C LYS A 10 -20.70 -16.92 5.08
N GLY A 11 -19.70 -17.04 4.20
CA GLY A 11 -19.89 -17.48 2.82
C GLY A 11 -20.44 -18.91 2.73
N LEU A 12 -19.88 -19.83 3.54
CA LEU A 12 -20.37 -21.21 3.63
C LEU A 12 -21.81 -21.29 4.15
N LEU A 13 -22.12 -20.54 5.22
CA LEU A 13 -23.46 -20.50 5.81
C LEU A 13 -24.49 -19.86 4.85
N ALA A 14 -24.10 -18.84 4.08
CA ALA A 14 -24.94 -18.26 3.04
C ALA A 14 -25.27 -19.28 1.93
N GLY A 15 -24.32 -20.19 1.64
CA GLY A 15 -24.46 -21.28 0.68
C GLY A 15 -25.17 -22.54 1.19
N ALA A 16 -25.42 -22.65 2.50
CA ALA A 16 -25.87 -23.88 3.13
C ALA A 16 -27.21 -24.39 2.57
N ARG A 17 -28.14 -23.48 2.22
CA ARG A 17 -29.43 -23.85 1.60
C ARG A 17 -29.25 -24.56 0.27
N THR A 18 -28.37 -24.04 -0.59
CA THR A 18 -28.14 -24.59 -1.92
C THR A 18 -27.35 -25.90 -1.85
N LEU A 19 -26.38 -25.99 -0.93
CA LEU A 19 -25.71 -27.25 -0.62
C LEU A 19 -26.69 -28.33 -0.16
N LEU A 20 -27.62 -27.97 0.73
CA LEU A 20 -28.66 -28.89 1.20
C LEU A 20 -29.55 -29.38 0.05
N LEU A 21 -29.94 -28.52 -0.89
CA LEU A 21 -30.69 -28.93 -2.09
C LEU A 21 -29.88 -29.89 -2.98
N ALA A 22 -28.58 -29.66 -3.12
CA ALA A 22 -27.70 -30.52 -3.90
C ALA A 22 -27.52 -31.91 -3.24
N PHE A 23 -27.44 -31.96 -1.91
CA PHE A 23 -27.49 -33.23 -1.16
C PHE A 23 -28.84 -33.93 -1.29
N ILE A 24 -29.96 -33.20 -1.26
CA ILE A 24 -31.30 -33.78 -1.50
C ILE A 24 -31.38 -34.42 -2.90
N LEU A 25 -30.82 -33.77 -3.92
CA LEU A 25 -30.74 -34.33 -5.26
C LEU A 25 -29.93 -35.65 -5.27
N LEU A 26 -28.76 -35.67 -4.62
CA LEU A 26 -27.93 -36.87 -4.48
C LEU A 26 -28.70 -38.01 -3.78
N PHE A 27 -29.31 -37.73 -2.63
CA PHE A 27 -30.10 -38.73 -1.88
C PHE A 27 -31.29 -39.24 -2.68
N THR A 28 -31.91 -38.40 -3.50
CA THR A 28 -33.02 -38.80 -4.39
C THR A 28 -32.55 -39.80 -5.43
N VAL A 29 -31.40 -39.56 -6.07
CA VAL A 29 -30.86 -40.52 -7.05
C VAL A 29 -30.40 -41.81 -6.39
N ILE A 30 -29.74 -41.72 -5.23
CA ILE A 30 -29.36 -42.90 -4.43
C ILE A 30 -30.60 -43.70 -4.01
N TYR A 31 -31.69 -43.03 -3.61
CA TYR A 31 -32.96 -43.68 -3.26
C TYR A 31 -33.51 -44.51 -4.42
N VAL A 32 -33.51 -43.97 -5.64
CA VAL A 32 -33.97 -44.69 -6.83
C VAL A 32 -33.08 -45.91 -7.11
N ILE A 33 -31.75 -45.75 -7.13
CA ILE A 33 -30.80 -46.85 -7.37
C ILE A 33 -30.93 -47.93 -6.29
N ALA A 34 -31.02 -47.53 -5.03
CA ALA A 34 -31.17 -48.42 -3.88
C ALA A 34 -32.51 -49.15 -3.88
N GLY A 35 -33.59 -48.50 -4.32
CA GLY A 35 -34.89 -49.15 -4.51
C GLY A 35 -34.79 -50.29 -5.52
N PHE A 36 -34.16 -50.04 -6.67
CA PHE A 36 -33.89 -51.09 -7.65
C PHE A 36 -32.99 -52.20 -7.10
N ALA A 37 -31.93 -51.86 -6.36
CA ALA A 37 -31.04 -52.85 -5.74
C ALA A 37 -31.79 -53.71 -4.70
N THR A 38 -32.65 -53.12 -3.88
CA THR A 38 -33.47 -53.86 -2.90
C THR A 38 -34.41 -54.86 -3.61
N MET A 39 -35.07 -54.42 -4.68
CA MET A 39 -36.02 -55.24 -5.42
C MET A 39 -35.35 -56.35 -6.25
N THR A 40 -34.17 -56.08 -6.83
CA THR A 40 -33.50 -57.01 -7.75
C THR A 40 -32.43 -57.87 -7.08
N ILE A 41 -31.61 -57.30 -6.20
CA ILE A 41 -30.51 -57.98 -5.54
C ILE A 41 -30.96 -58.49 -4.16
N GLY A 42 -31.62 -57.63 -3.37
CA GLY A 42 -32.02 -57.96 -1.99
C GLY A 42 -33.04 -59.10 -1.89
N SER A 43 -33.88 -59.27 -2.91
CA SER A 43 -34.92 -60.31 -2.95
C SER A 43 -34.46 -61.62 -3.62
N ASP A 44 -33.21 -61.68 -4.11
CA ASP A 44 -32.66 -62.84 -4.83
C ASP A 44 -32.02 -63.84 -3.85
N GLU A 45 -32.30 -65.13 -4.03
CA GLU A 45 -31.79 -66.22 -3.19
C GLU A 45 -30.26 -66.30 -3.23
N ARG A 46 -29.66 -65.96 -4.38
CA ARG A 46 -28.20 -65.91 -4.55
C ARG A 46 -27.52 -64.93 -3.60
N THR A 47 -28.19 -63.83 -3.25
CA THR A 47 -27.68 -62.83 -2.30
C THR A 47 -27.64 -63.37 -0.87
N VAL A 48 -28.56 -64.28 -0.53
CA VAL A 48 -28.61 -64.95 0.77
C VAL A 48 -27.45 -65.95 0.89
N GLU A 49 -27.18 -66.72 -0.18
CA GLU A 49 -26.09 -67.72 -0.20
C GLU A 49 -24.71 -67.11 0.03
N ILE A 50 -24.46 -65.91 -0.52
CA ILE A 50 -23.20 -65.17 -0.34
C ILE A 50 -23.15 -64.34 0.95
N GLY A 51 -24.21 -64.35 1.77
CA GLY A 51 -24.27 -63.63 3.05
C GLY A 51 -24.40 -62.10 2.91
N LEU A 52 -24.88 -61.59 1.76
CA LEU A 52 -25.00 -60.16 1.48
C LEU A 52 -26.40 -59.58 1.78
N GLN A 53 -27.33 -60.41 2.26
CA GLN A 53 -28.73 -60.01 2.45
C GLN A 53 -28.88 -58.75 3.33
N PHE A 54 -28.09 -58.63 4.39
CA PHE A 54 -28.11 -57.47 5.30
C PHE A 54 -27.83 -56.12 4.60
N TYR A 55 -27.12 -56.12 3.47
CA TYR A 55 -26.80 -54.89 2.73
C TYR A 55 -27.94 -54.40 1.84
N PHE A 56 -28.90 -55.29 1.51
CA PHE A 56 -29.95 -55.04 0.52
C PHE A 56 -31.37 -55.41 1.00
N ASP A 57 -31.55 -55.71 2.28
CA ASP A 57 -32.83 -56.19 2.86
C ASP A 57 -33.97 -55.15 2.82
N SER A 58 -33.60 -53.88 2.85
CA SER A 58 -34.49 -52.74 2.99
C SER A 58 -33.94 -51.57 2.20
N ILE A 59 -34.83 -50.65 1.81
CA ILE A 59 -34.42 -49.45 1.06
C ILE A 59 -33.36 -48.65 1.84
N PRO A 60 -33.48 -48.40 3.17
CA PRO A 60 -32.45 -47.69 3.92
C PRO A 60 -31.09 -48.41 3.95
N ALA A 61 -31.08 -49.74 4.09
CA ALA A 61 -29.83 -50.52 4.05
C ALA A 61 -29.18 -50.45 2.67
N SER A 62 -29.96 -50.66 1.61
CA SER A 62 -29.50 -50.50 0.22
C SER A 62 -29.00 -49.09 -0.09
N MET A 63 -29.66 -48.05 0.46
CA MET A 63 -29.23 -46.66 0.31
C MET A 63 -27.88 -46.42 0.98
N PHE A 64 -27.68 -46.95 2.19
CA PHE A 64 -26.41 -46.85 2.89
C PHE A 64 -25.29 -47.60 2.14
N THR A 65 -25.58 -48.81 1.66
CA THR A 65 -24.66 -49.58 0.82
C THR A 65 -24.29 -48.85 -0.47
N ALA A 66 -25.29 -48.31 -1.18
CA ALA A 66 -25.07 -47.54 -2.40
C ALA A 66 -24.28 -46.25 -2.15
N PHE A 67 -24.60 -45.52 -1.07
CA PHE A 67 -23.84 -44.34 -0.66
C PHE A 67 -22.37 -44.68 -0.42
N ARG A 68 -22.09 -45.69 0.44
CA ARG A 68 -20.72 -46.16 0.70
C ARG A 68 -19.99 -46.47 -0.60
N CYS A 69 -20.61 -47.28 -1.47
CA CYS A 69 -20.00 -47.73 -2.71
C CYS A 69 -19.71 -46.59 -3.70
N PHE A 70 -20.56 -45.56 -3.78
CA PHE A 70 -20.33 -44.41 -4.66
C PHE A 70 -19.40 -43.35 -4.05
N THR A 71 -19.25 -43.31 -2.73
CA THR A 71 -18.31 -42.41 -2.04
C THR A 71 -16.90 -42.97 -1.91
N GLY A 72 -16.66 -44.21 -2.33
CA GLY A 72 -15.33 -44.81 -2.42
C GLY A 72 -15.07 -46.01 -1.49
N GLU A 73 -16.05 -46.42 -0.68
CA GLU A 73 -15.93 -47.57 0.21
C GLU A 73 -16.97 -48.64 -0.14
N CYS A 74 -16.56 -49.78 -0.69
CA CYS A 74 -17.52 -50.80 -1.13
C CYS A 74 -17.06 -52.19 -0.68
N SER A 75 -16.99 -52.40 0.64
CA SER A 75 -16.51 -53.65 1.23
C SER A 75 -17.47 -54.19 2.28
N ASN A 76 -17.53 -55.52 2.40
CA ASN A 76 -18.21 -56.22 3.47
C ASN A 76 -17.40 -56.20 4.78
N ALA A 77 -17.94 -56.78 5.85
CA ALA A 77 -17.29 -56.86 7.17
C ALA A 77 -15.92 -57.59 7.14
N ASP A 78 -15.74 -58.51 6.20
CA ASP A 78 -14.50 -59.27 6.00
C ASP A 78 -13.48 -58.54 5.09
N GLY A 79 -13.80 -57.31 4.66
CA GLY A 79 -12.95 -56.52 3.78
C GLY A 79 -12.99 -56.92 2.31
N GLN A 80 -13.86 -57.85 1.92
CA GLN A 80 -14.02 -58.26 0.54
C GLN A 80 -14.84 -57.23 -0.24
N PRO A 81 -14.45 -56.92 -1.49
CA PRO A 81 -15.13 -55.92 -2.31
C PRO A 81 -16.53 -56.38 -2.74
N LEU A 82 -17.56 -55.68 -2.28
CA LEU A 82 -18.97 -56.03 -2.51
C LEU A 82 -19.30 -56.12 -4.00
N GLN A 83 -18.77 -55.19 -4.79
CA GLN A 83 -18.93 -55.15 -6.24
C GLN A 83 -18.35 -56.38 -6.94
N HIS A 84 -17.28 -56.98 -6.41
CA HIS A 84 -16.70 -58.19 -6.99
C HIS A 84 -17.56 -59.42 -6.71
N LEU A 85 -18.07 -59.56 -5.47
CA LEU A 85 -18.97 -60.66 -5.10
C LEU A 85 -20.26 -60.61 -5.93
N LEU A 86 -20.87 -59.42 -6.02
CA LEU A 86 -22.08 -59.23 -6.82
C LEU A 86 -21.83 -59.44 -8.32
N ALA A 87 -20.68 -59.01 -8.85
CA ALA A 87 -20.33 -59.24 -10.25
C ALA A 87 -20.12 -60.73 -10.58
N LYS A 88 -19.56 -61.50 -9.64
CA LYS A 88 -19.38 -62.94 -9.81
C LYS A 88 -20.72 -63.68 -9.91
N GLU A 89 -21.71 -63.23 -9.15
CA GLU A 89 -23.00 -63.92 -9.00
C GLU A 89 -24.07 -63.46 -9.99
N PHE A 90 -24.15 -62.16 -10.26
CA PHE A 90 -25.13 -61.54 -11.17
C PHE A 90 -24.57 -61.30 -12.58
N GLY A 91 -23.26 -61.49 -12.79
CA GLY A 91 -22.61 -61.44 -14.09
C GLY A 91 -22.59 -60.05 -14.73
N HIS A 92 -22.53 -60.02 -16.07
CA HIS A 92 -22.30 -58.80 -16.85
C HIS A 92 -23.43 -57.77 -16.78
N VAL A 93 -24.67 -58.20 -16.56
CA VAL A 93 -25.82 -57.28 -16.44
C VAL A 93 -25.65 -56.38 -15.22
N PHE A 94 -25.26 -56.96 -14.08
CA PHE A 94 -24.93 -56.19 -12.88
C PHE A 94 -23.77 -55.24 -13.11
N ILE A 95 -22.68 -55.71 -13.74
CA ILE A 95 -21.49 -54.89 -14.02
C ILE A 95 -21.89 -53.64 -14.84
N LEU A 96 -22.68 -53.81 -15.90
CA LEU A 96 -23.10 -52.70 -16.76
C LEU A 96 -23.97 -51.70 -15.99
N CYS A 97 -24.96 -52.17 -15.23
CA CYS A 97 -25.80 -51.32 -14.39
C CYS A 97 -24.99 -50.59 -13.30
N TYR A 98 -24.02 -51.27 -12.68
CA TYR A 98 -23.14 -50.70 -11.66
C TYR A 98 -22.24 -49.60 -12.26
N VAL A 99 -21.61 -49.84 -13.40
CA VAL A 99 -20.77 -48.84 -14.08
C VAL A 99 -21.60 -47.62 -14.50
N ALA A 100 -22.79 -47.83 -15.07
CA ALA A 100 -23.67 -46.74 -15.48
C ALA A 100 -24.13 -45.89 -14.28
N SER A 101 -24.52 -46.53 -13.17
CA SER A 101 -24.91 -45.84 -11.94
C SER A 101 -23.74 -45.12 -11.27
N TYR A 102 -22.54 -45.73 -11.27
CA TYR A 102 -21.32 -45.09 -10.78
C TYR A 102 -20.95 -43.84 -11.59
N MET A 103 -21.01 -43.91 -12.93
CA MET A 103 -20.76 -42.74 -13.79
C MET A 103 -21.80 -41.64 -13.53
N LEU A 104 -23.07 -41.99 -13.37
CA LEU A 104 -24.12 -41.01 -13.06
C LEU A 104 -23.87 -40.30 -11.73
N VAL A 105 -23.56 -41.05 -10.66
CA VAL A 105 -23.40 -40.48 -9.31
C VAL A 105 -22.05 -39.79 -9.16
N THR A 106 -20.95 -40.52 -9.39
CA THR A 106 -19.57 -40.06 -9.18
C THR A 106 -19.14 -39.01 -10.21
N MET A 107 -19.37 -39.27 -11.50
CA MET A 107 -18.97 -38.31 -12.55
C MET A 107 -20.07 -37.27 -12.87
N GLY A 108 -21.34 -37.58 -12.65
CA GLY A 108 -22.44 -36.64 -12.90
C GLY A 108 -22.74 -35.77 -11.69
N ILE A 109 -23.35 -36.38 -10.66
CA ILE A 109 -23.97 -35.63 -9.55
C ILE A 109 -22.94 -34.92 -8.69
N PHE A 110 -21.82 -35.56 -8.32
CA PHE A 110 -20.78 -34.87 -7.55
C PHE A 110 -20.18 -33.69 -8.30
N ASN A 111 -20.01 -33.80 -9.62
CA ASN A 111 -19.53 -32.68 -10.44
C ASN A 111 -20.55 -31.55 -10.52
N VAL A 112 -21.85 -31.85 -10.56
CA VAL A 112 -22.91 -30.83 -10.44
C VAL A 112 -22.89 -30.16 -9.07
N ILE A 113 -22.76 -30.92 -7.98
CA ILE A 113 -22.64 -30.39 -6.61
C ILE A 113 -21.43 -29.46 -6.51
N LEU A 114 -20.27 -29.88 -7.04
CA LEU A 114 -19.05 -29.08 -7.05
C LEU A 114 -19.23 -27.80 -7.86
N ALA A 115 -19.84 -27.88 -9.05
CA ALA A 115 -20.10 -26.71 -9.88
C ALA A 115 -21.01 -25.69 -9.17
N VAL A 116 -22.08 -26.16 -8.52
CA VAL A 116 -22.98 -25.32 -7.73
C VAL A 116 -22.27 -24.71 -6.53
N TYR A 117 -21.42 -25.47 -5.84
CA TYR A 117 -20.63 -24.96 -4.72
C TYR A 117 -19.66 -23.85 -5.16
N VAL A 118 -18.97 -24.04 -6.29
CA VAL A 118 -18.07 -23.03 -6.87
C VAL A 118 -18.84 -21.77 -7.26
N ASP A 119 -20.02 -21.88 -7.88
CA ASP A 119 -20.85 -20.72 -8.24
C ASP A 119 -21.21 -19.87 -7.01
N ILE A 120 -21.59 -20.51 -5.89
CA ILE A 120 -21.88 -19.80 -4.64
C ILE A 120 -20.64 -19.07 -4.12
N MET A 121 -19.49 -19.74 -4.09
CA MET A 121 -18.23 -19.15 -3.63
C MET A 121 -17.82 -17.96 -4.50
N MET A 122 -17.97 -18.07 -5.83
CA MET A 122 -17.69 -16.99 -6.77
C MET A 122 -18.63 -15.79 -6.57
N ARG A 123 -19.93 -16.02 -6.34
CA ARG A 123 -20.89 -14.94 -6.04
C ARG A 123 -20.54 -14.21 -4.74
N ALA A 124 -20.21 -14.95 -3.68
CA ALA A 124 -19.80 -14.37 -2.40
C ALA A 124 -18.49 -13.57 -2.52
N ALA A 125 -17.53 -14.06 -3.31
CA ALA A 125 -16.29 -13.33 -3.61
C ALA A 125 -16.59 -12.02 -4.38
N LYS A 126 -17.41 -12.11 -5.43
CA LYS A 126 -17.79 -10.93 -6.24
C LYS A 126 -18.55 -9.87 -5.45
N GLU A 127 -19.41 -10.29 -4.52
CA GLU A 127 -20.13 -9.36 -3.64
C GLU A 127 -19.17 -8.64 -2.68
N ASN A 128 -18.17 -9.34 -2.14
CA ASN A 128 -17.14 -8.73 -1.32
C ASN A 128 -16.29 -7.74 -2.11
N ASP A 129 -15.89 -8.08 -3.34
CA ASP A 129 -15.12 -7.18 -4.20
C ASP A 129 -15.93 -5.93 -4.57
N ALA A 130 -17.21 -6.10 -4.90
CA ALA A 130 -18.11 -4.99 -5.22
C ALA A 130 -18.30 -4.05 -4.01
N LYS A 131 -18.51 -4.61 -2.81
CA LYS A 131 -18.59 -3.85 -1.56
C LYS A 131 -17.28 -3.14 -1.25
N GLY A 132 -16.14 -3.79 -1.47
CA GLY A 132 -14.82 -3.18 -1.31
C GLY A 132 -14.62 -1.99 -2.24
N ALA A 133 -14.91 -2.15 -3.53
CA ALA A 133 -14.79 -1.09 -4.52
C ALA A 133 -15.73 0.10 -4.24
N GLU A 134 -16.96 -0.15 -3.80
CA GLU A 134 -17.88 0.92 -3.41
C GLU A 134 -17.39 1.65 -2.15
N GLN A 135 -16.87 0.91 -1.17
CA GLN A 135 -16.33 1.49 0.05
C GLN A 135 -15.13 2.40 -0.25
N THR A 136 -14.20 1.97 -1.10
CA THR A 136 -13.05 2.81 -1.52
C THR A 136 -13.50 4.09 -2.23
N LYS A 137 -14.51 4.02 -3.11
CA LYS A 137 -15.07 5.21 -3.78
C LYS A 137 -15.73 6.18 -2.80
N ARG A 138 -16.54 5.66 -1.87
CA ARG A 138 -17.19 6.48 -0.83
C ARG A 138 -16.15 7.14 0.07
N GLU A 139 -15.12 6.40 0.42
CA GLU A 139 -14.01 6.90 1.22
C GLU A 139 -13.24 8.01 0.49
N SER A 140 -12.86 7.82 -0.78
CA SER A 140 -12.15 8.86 -1.55
C SER A 140 -12.95 10.16 -1.65
N ILE A 141 -14.27 10.08 -1.79
CA ILE A 141 -15.15 11.27 -1.84
C ILE A 141 -15.23 11.94 -0.47
N ARG A 142 -15.41 11.17 0.61
CA ARG A 142 -15.44 11.70 1.99
C ARG A 142 -14.16 12.49 2.26
N VAL A 143 -13.02 11.92 1.88
CA VAL A 143 -11.69 12.46 2.14
C VAL A 143 -11.47 13.75 1.38
N ALA A 144 -11.75 13.76 0.07
CA ALA A 144 -11.65 14.98 -0.72
C ALA A 144 -12.52 16.12 -0.14
N ARG A 145 -13.72 15.79 0.36
CA ARG A 145 -14.62 16.77 1.00
C ARG A 145 -14.03 17.31 2.31
N THR A 146 -13.60 16.43 3.21
CA THR A 146 -13.04 16.81 4.51
C THR A 146 -11.72 17.58 4.36
N THR A 147 -10.83 17.16 3.45
CA THR A 147 -9.59 17.89 3.16
C THR A 147 -9.88 19.27 2.58
N ARG A 148 -10.87 19.39 1.69
CA ARG A 148 -11.29 20.70 1.14
C ARG A 148 -11.87 21.62 2.21
N GLU A 149 -12.63 21.08 3.15
CA GLU A 149 -13.13 21.84 4.30
C GLU A 149 -11.97 22.38 5.14
N LEU A 150 -10.98 21.53 5.45
CA LEU A 150 -9.81 21.93 6.22
C LEU A 150 -9.01 23.05 5.53
N ILE A 151 -8.77 22.94 4.22
CA ILE A 151 -8.08 23.98 3.44
C ILE A 151 -8.84 25.31 3.48
N LYS A 152 -10.17 25.28 3.39
CA LYS A 152 -10.98 26.50 3.48
C LYS A 152 -10.83 27.20 4.83
N ILE A 153 -10.77 26.44 5.92
CA ILE A 153 -10.57 27.00 7.28
C ILE A 153 -9.21 27.69 7.36
N PHE A 154 -8.14 27.03 6.90
CA PHE A 154 -6.79 27.64 6.91
C PHE A 154 -6.69 28.89 6.03
N SER A 155 -7.29 28.87 4.84
CA SER A 155 -7.32 30.03 3.94
C SER A 155 -8.12 31.20 4.54
N ALA A 156 -9.26 30.94 5.18
CA ALA A 156 -10.05 31.96 5.86
C ALA A 156 -9.27 32.57 7.05
N ALA A 157 -8.59 31.73 7.84
CA ALA A 157 -7.76 32.19 8.95
C ALA A 157 -6.58 33.04 8.48
N TYR A 158 -5.93 32.66 7.38
CA TYR A 158 -4.85 33.46 6.76
C TYR A 158 -5.33 34.86 6.35
N ASN A 159 -6.48 34.95 5.67
CA ASN A 159 -7.05 36.23 5.24
C ASN A 159 -7.41 37.12 6.43
N ALA A 160 -7.98 36.56 7.50
CA ALA A 160 -8.30 37.30 8.72
C ALA A 160 -7.03 37.85 9.41
N PHE A 161 -5.95 37.08 9.41
CA PHE A 161 -4.66 37.49 9.97
C PHE A 161 -3.99 38.60 9.14
N ARG A 162 -4.11 38.52 7.80
CA ARG A 162 -3.59 39.52 6.87
C ARG A 162 -4.30 40.87 7.02
N ASP A 163 -5.62 40.87 7.13
CA ASP A 163 -6.42 42.10 7.28
C ASP A 163 -6.14 42.81 8.62
N GLN A 164 -5.82 42.06 9.69
CA GLN A 164 -5.37 42.66 10.96
C GLN A 164 -4.01 43.36 10.87
N GLY A 165 -3.13 42.93 9.96
CA GLY A 165 -1.83 43.56 9.71
C GLY A 165 -1.91 44.86 8.90
N SER A 166 -3.03 45.12 8.23
CA SER A 166 -3.22 46.28 7.33
C SER A 166 -3.93 47.48 7.97
N LEU A 167 -4.17 47.49 9.29
CA LEU A 167 -4.81 48.61 10.01
C LEU A 167 -3.82 49.72 10.45
N LYS A 168 -2.89 50.06 9.55
CA LYS A 168 -2.13 51.32 9.59
C LYS A 168 -2.06 51.93 8.18
N ASP A 169 -3.21 52.20 7.57
CA ASP A 169 -3.44 53.44 6.83
C ASP A 169 -4.91 53.50 6.36
N ASP A 170 -5.43 54.72 6.33
CA ASP A 170 -6.82 55.09 6.12
C ASP A 170 -7.46 54.50 4.84
N ASP A 171 -8.66 53.91 4.96
CA ASP A 171 -9.90 54.49 4.44
C ASP A 171 -11.10 53.56 4.68
N LYS A 172 -12.22 54.15 5.08
CA LYS A 172 -13.51 53.49 5.28
C LYS A 172 -14.16 53.22 3.91
N SER A 173 -14.23 51.96 3.49
CA SER A 173 -15.42 51.53 2.76
C SER A 173 -15.82 50.09 3.09
N ILE A 174 -17.08 49.97 3.47
CA ILE A 174 -17.84 48.77 3.75
C ILE A 174 -17.77 47.83 2.54
N ARG A 175 -17.25 46.61 2.71
CA ARG A 175 -17.65 45.48 1.86
C ARG A 175 -17.87 44.22 2.70
N THR A 176 -19.13 44.04 3.07
CA THR A 176 -19.75 42.73 3.30
C THR A 176 -19.38 41.80 2.14
N VAL A 177 -18.50 40.82 2.37
CA VAL A 177 -18.30 39.75 1.40
C VAL A 177 -19.03 38.52 1.91
N ALA A 178 -20.25 38.42 1.38
CA ALA A 178 -21.08 37.25 1.45
C ALA A 178 -20.32 36.02 0.91
N ALA A 179 -20.64 34.89 1.51
CA ALA A 179 -20.42 33.57 0.95
C ALA A 179 -20.94 33.53 -0.51
N SER A 180 -20.03 33.71 -1.46
CA SER A 180 -20.26 33.43 -2.87
C SER A 180 -19.01 32.74 -3.39
N ASP A 181 -19.16 31.45 -3.61
CA ASP A 181 -18.82 30.80 -4.87
C ASP A 181 -17.61 31.40 -5.64
N PHE A 182 -16.40 31.00 -5.25
CA PHE A 182 -15.23 31.12 -6.11
C PHE A 182 -14.47 29.79 -6.12
N MET A 183 -14.86 28.91 -7.04
CA MET A 183 -13.87 28.14 -7.77
C MET A 183 -13.21 29.10 -8.75
N GLU A 184 -12.15 29.77 -8.31
CA GLU A 184 -11.20 30.42 -9.23
C GLU A 184 -9.82 29.83 -8.94
N ASP A 185 -9.34 29.08 -9.94
CA ASP A 185 -8.18 28.19 -10.00
C ASP A 185 -6.83 28.95 -9.98
N GLY A 186 -6.77 30.13 -9.35
CA GLY A 186 -5.62 31.04 -9.43
C GLY A 186 -5.24 31.79 -8.16
N MET A 187 -6.00 31.68 -7.06
CA MET A 187 -5.76 32.43 -5.81
C MET A 187 -5.13 31.58 -4.69
N THR A 188 -4.76 30.33 -4.95
CA THR A 188 -4.15 29.44 -3.93
C THR A 188 -2.63 29.60 -3.77
N ASP A 189 -1.99 30.33 -4.69
CA ASP A 189 -0.52 30.47 -4.78
C ASP A 189 0.08 31.54 -3.84
N GLN A 190 -0.74 32.32 -3.13
CA GLN A 190 -0.26 33.37 -2.21
C GLN A 190 -0.55 33.11 -0.74
N VAL A 191 -1.15 31.96 -0.39
CA VAL A 191 -1.46 31.61 0.99
C VAL A 191 -0.26 30.90 1.60
N HIS A 192 0.50 31.62 2.43
CA HIS A 192 1.62 31.08 3.20
C HIS A 192 1.22 30.94 4.67
N ILE A 193 1.02 29.70 5.12
CA ILE A 193 0.59 29.40 6.48
C ILE A 193 1.84 29.24 7.35
N THR A 194 2.09 30.18 8.27
CA THR A 194 3.20 30.07 9.22
C THR A 194 2.89 29.07 10.34
N LYS A 195 3.93 28.65 11.07
CA LYS A 195 3.80 27.73 12.21
C LYS A 195 2.84 28.28 13.28
N GLU A 196 2.90 29.58 13.55
CA GLU A 196 2.06 30.24 14.55
C GLU A 196 0.59 30.23 14.14
N LEU A 197 0.29 30.58 12.89
CA LEU A 197 -1.06 30.53 12.35
C LEU A 197 -1.59 29.09 12.38
N PHE A 198 -0.76 28.13 12.00
CA PHE A 198 -1.14 26.72 12.02
C PHE A 198 -1.54 26.26 13.43
N LEU A 199 -0.67 26.51 14.43
CA LEU A 199 -0.93 26.13 15.81
C LEU A 199 -2.15 26.84 16.40
N LEU A 200 -2.43 28.08 15.98
CA LEU A 200 -3.63 28.81 16.39
C LEU A 200 -4.91 28.17 15.83
N VAL A 201 -4.93 27.86 14.53
CA VAL A 201 -6.12 27.27 13.86
C VAL A 201 -6.40 25.87 14.38
N VAL A 202 -5.36 25.08 14.66
CA VAL A 202 -5.46 23.71 15.19
C VAL A 202 -6.01 23.65 16.62
N GLN A 203 -5.98 24.75 17.38
CA GLN A 203 -6.60 24.80 18.71
C GLN A 203 -8.13 24.81 18.65
N ASP A 204 -8.73 25.14 17.50
CA ASP A 204 -10.18 25.14 17.33
C ASP A 204 -10.75 23.71 17.41
N ARG A 205 -11.78 23.53 18.25
CA ARG A 205 -12.50 22.27 18.46
C ARG A 205 -13.10 21.71 17.16
N HIS A 206 -13.62 22.57 16.29
CA HIS A 206 -14.17 22.17 14.99
C HIS A 206 -13.07 21.64 14.08
N VAL A 207 -11.94 22.35 14.00
CA VAL A 207 -10.77 21.93 13.20
C VAL A 207 -10.23 20.60 13.68
N GLN A 208 -10.09 20.39 14.99
CA GLN A 208 -9.67 19.10 15.56
C GLN A 208 -10.60 17.97 15.13
N LYS A 209 -11.92 18.19 15.18
CA LYS A 209 -12.90 17.20 14.73
C LYS A 209 -12.77 16.89 13.24
N VAL A 210 -12.58 17.90 12.40
CA VAL A 210 -12.36 17.72 10.95
C VAL A 210 -11.07 16.93 10.68
N MET A 211 -10.00 17.20 11.45
CA MET A 211 -8.74 16.46 11.36
C MET A 211 -8.85 15.02 11.89
N ASP A 212 -9.65 14.78 12.92
CA ASP A 212 -9.98 13.45 13.44
C ASP A 212 -10.80 12.66 12.40
N ASP A 213 -11.78 13.31 11.77
CA ASP A 213 -12.59 12.72 10.69
C ASP A 213 -11.76 12.37 9.44
N LEU A 214 -10.60 13.01 9.28
CA LEU A 214 -9.61 12.73 8.23
C LEU A 214 -8.58 11.66 8.64
N ASP A 215 -8.73 11.06 9.82
CA ASP A 215 -7.83 10.03 10.38
C ASP A 215 -6.36 10.51 10.56
N LEU A 216 -6.17 11.81 10.86
CA LEU A 216 -4.85 12.37 11.10
C LEU A 216 -4.37 12.14 12.55
N PRO A 217 -3.05 12.03 12.81
CA PRO A 217 -2.51 11.70 14.13
C PRO A 217 -2.84 12.76 15.20
N PRO A 218 -3.07 12.36 16.46
CA PRO A 218 -3.46 13.27 17.54
C PRO A 218 -2.35 14.27 17.91
N ASP A 219 -1.09 13.96 17.58
CA ASP A 219 0.04 14.88 17.74
C ASP A 219 0.03 15.97 16.66
N ARG A 220 -0.82 16.97 16.86
CA ARG A 220 -1.01 18.07 15.91
C ARG A 220 0.15 19.08 15.92
N ALA A 221 0.92 19.14 17.01
CA ALA A 221 2.00 20.12 17.18
C ALA A 221 3.18 19.80 16.25
N ASN A 222 3.55 18.52 16.16
CA ASN A 222 4.62 18.06 15.27
C ASN A 222 4.15 17.86 13.82
N LEU A 223 2.84 17.89 13.57
CA LEU A 223 2.29 17.74 12.23
C LEU A 223 2.78 18.84 11.28
N PHE A 224 2.94 20.08 11.75
CA PHE A 224 3.48 21.17 10.93
C PHE A 224 4.87 20.83 10.39
N GLU A 225 5.76 20.31 11.23
CA GLU A 225 7.14 19.97 10.83
C GLU A 225 7.21 18.78 9.87
N MET A 226 6.21 17.89 9.92
CA MET A 226 6.07 16.78 8.97
C MET A 226 5.51 17.24 7.61
N LEU A 227 4.65 18.26 7.61
CA LEU A 227 4.10 18.86 6.40
C LEU A 227 5.13 19.77 5.71
N ASP A 228 5.93 20.49 6.50
CA ASP A 228 7.01 21.40 6.06
C ASP A 228 8.27 20.58 5.72
N GLY A 229 8.17 19.83 4.62
CA GLY A 229 9.23 18.93 4.16
C GLY A 229 10.46 19.65 3.61
N ASP A 230 10.31 20.89 3.13
CA ASP A 230 11.40 21.71 2.59
C ASP A 230 12.06 22.60 3.66
N GLY A 231 11.44 22.72 4.85
CA GLY A 231 11.98 23.52 5.94
C GLY A 231 11.87 25.02 5.69
N SER A 232 11.00 25.45 4.77
CA SER A 232 10.78 26.86 4.48
C SER A 232 10.16 27.62 5.67
N GLY A 233 9.59 26.89 6.63
CA GLY A 233 8.90 27.45 7.80
C GLY A 233 7.51 28.00 7.48
N THR A 234 7.04 27.82 6.24
CA THR A 234 5.70 28.20 5.79
C THR A 234 5.09 27.07 4.98
N LEU A 235 3.79 26.83 5.10
CA LEU A 235 3.08 25.85 4.29
C LEU A 235 2.25 26.55 3.22
N GLN A 236 2.49 26.21 1.97
CA GLN A 236 1.62 26.57 0.86
C GLN A 236 0.37 25.68 0.87
N THR A 237 -0.70 26.14 0.22
CA THR A 237 -1.95 25.36 0.11
C THR A 237 -1.72 23.99 -0.54
N ALA A 238 -0.87 23.92 -1.56
CA ALA A 238 -0.54 22.67 -2.24
C ALA A 238 0.23 21.69 -1.35
N GLU A 239 1.19 22.20 -0.55
CA GLU A 239 1.99 21.42 0.40
C GLU A 239 1.13 20.91 1.55
N LEU A 240 0.23 21.75 2.07
CA LEU A 240 -0.75 21.35 3.07
C LEU A 240 -1.65 20.23 2.53
N LEU A 241 -2.21 20.39 1.32
CA LEU A 241 -3.04 19.35 0.70
C LEU A 241 -2.29 18.02 0.54
N GLN A 242 -1.11 18.07 -0.07
CA GLN A 242 -0.31 16.87 -0.35
C GLN A 242 0.16 16.20 0.94
N GLY A 243 0.59 16.98 1.93
CA GLY A 243 1.01 16.49 3.22
C GLY A 243 -0.14 15.87 4.02
N LEU A 244 -1.34 16.47 4.02
CA LEU A 244 -2.51 15.88 4.68
C LEU A 244 -2.93 14.53 4.05
N LEU A 245 -2.85 14.42 2.73
CA LEU A 245 -3.13 13.16 2.02
C LEU A 245 -2.06 12.09 2.29
N LYS A 246 -0.79 12.50 2.41
CA LYS A 246 0.34 11.60 2.67
C LYS A 246 0.31 11.06 4.10
N VAL A 247 0.08 11.93 5.09
CA VAL A 247 0.00 11.52 6.50
C VAL A 247 -1.13 10.52 6.69
N ARG A 248 -2.33 10.76 6.13
CA ARG A 248 -3.48 9.86 6.23
C ARG A 248 -3.22 8.41 5.77
N GLY A 249 -2.36 8.21 4.77
CA GLY A 249 -2.05 6.88 4.22
C GLY A 249 -1.01 6.08 5.00
N GLU A 250 -0.20 6.75 5.82
CA GLU A 250 1.01 6.18 6.45
C GLU A 250 0.97 6.11 7.99
N VAL A 251 -0.13 6.54 8.65
CA VAL A 251 -0.25 6.53 10.14
C VAL A 251 -0.43 5.12 10.75
N ASN A 252 0.26 4.13 10.21
CA ASN A 252 0.73 2.97 10.96
C ASN A 252 2.18 2.73 10.59
N LYS A 253 3.06 3.64 11.01
CA LYS A 253 4.40 3.35 11.54
C LYS A 253 5.05 4.65 11.99
N SER A 254 5.23 4.77 13.30
CA SER A 254 6.23 5.61 13.97
C SER A 254 7.58 5.69 13.21
N ASP A 255 7.92 4.68 12.40
CA ASP A 255 9.16 4.57 11.64
C ASP A 255 9.28 5.55 10.47
N THR A 256 8.20 5.96 9.79
CA THR A 256 8.31 6.91 8.66
C THR A 256 8.63 8.33 9.14
N VAL A 257 8.04 8.71 10.28
CA VAL A 257 8.29 9.99 10.95
C VAL A 257 9.74 10.06 11.45
N ALA A 258 10.23 8.98 12.06
CA ALA A 258 11.63 8.90 12.50
C ALA A 258 12.61 9.00 11.32
N ASN A 259 12.32 8.34 10.21
CA ASN A 259 13.13 8.44 8.98
C ASN A 259 13.09 9.84 8.35
N LEU A 260 11.94 10.51 8.38
CA LEU A 260 11.81 11.89 7.89
C LEU A 260 12.62 12.88 8.75
N LEU A 261 12.52 12.77 10.08
CA LEU A 261 13.29 13.59 11.02
C LEU A 261 14.81 13.32 10.88
N ALA A 262 15.21 12.06 10.70
CA ALA A 262 16.60 11.71 10.44
C ALA A 262 17.11 12.31 9.12
N ASN A 263 16.31 12.27 8.05
CA ASN A 263 16.66 12.91 6.78
C ASN A 263 16.75 14.44 6.90
N LYS A 264 15.89 15.08 7.71
CA LYS A 264 15.93 16.53 7.96
C LYS A 264 17.20 16.92 8.74
N ALA A 265 17.61 16.10 9.70
CA ALA A 265 18.89 16.28 10.39
C ALA A 265 20.08 16.16 9.42
N VAL A 266 20.05 15.19 8.50
CA VAL A 266 21.09 15.04 7.46
C VAL A 266 21.10 16.23 6.51
N GLN A 267 19.95 16.72 6.05
CA GLN A 267 19.87 17.90 5.19
C GLN A 267 20.46 19.15 5.84
N ASN A 268 20.15 19.40 7.12
CA ASN A 268 20.71 20.54 7.85
C ASN A 268 22.24 20.43 7.95
N LEU A 269 22.76 19.24 8.28
CA LEU A 269 24.22 19.01 8.32
C LEU A 269 24.88 19.22 6.94
N VAL A 270 24.22 18.83 5.85
CA VAL A 270 24.71 19.05 4.49
C VAL A 270 24.71 20.53 4.13
N SER A 271 23.67 21.27 4.50
CA SER A 271 23.61 22.72 4.30
C SER A 271 24.72 23.44 5.08
N ASP A 272 24.93 23.08 6.34
CA ASP A 272 26.00 23.63 7.17
C ASP A 272 27.39 23.31 6.59
N CYS A 273 27.58 22.10 6.07
CA CYS A 273 28.81 21.69 5.40
C CYS A 273 29.05 22.49 4.12
N GLN A 274 28.00 22.72 3.32
CA GLN A 274 28.08 23.55 2.12
C GLN A 274 28.49 24.99 2.45
N ASP A 275 27.92 25.56 3.51
CA ASP A 275 28.28 26.89 3.99
C ASP A 275 29.72 26.97 4.49
N GLN A 276 30.18 25.97 5.24
CA GLN A 276 31.58 25.89 5.68
C GLN A 276 32.54 25.74 4.50
N ASN A 277 32.20 24.90 3.52
CA ASN A 277 33.05 24.67 2.36
C ASN A 277 33.14 25.93 1.49
N THR A 278 32.04 26.66 1.33
CA THR A 278 32.00 27.94 0.59
C THR A 278 32.87 29.00 1.28
N LYS A 279 32.76 29.14 2.61
CA LYS A 279 33.60 30.04 3.40
C LYS A 279 35.08 29.65 3.33
N GLY A 280 35.37 28.35 3.42
CA GLY A 280 36.73 27.81 3.27
C GLY A 280 37.33 28.11 1.90
N PHE A 281 36.55 27.92 0.83
CA PHE A 281 36.99 28.22 -0.53
C PHE A 281 37.28 29.71 -0.72
N GLN A 282 36.46 30.60 -0.16
CA GLN A 282 36.69 32.04 -0.18
C GLN A 282 37.96 32.45 0.58
N ALA A 283 38.21 31.87 1.76
CA ALA A 283 39.42 32.13 2.54
C ALA A 283 40.69 31.64 1.84
N LEU A 284 40.60 30.47 1.18
CA LEU A 284 41.71 29.90 0.40
C LEU A 284 41.98 30.75 -0.85
N HIS A 285 40.92 31.24 -1.51
CA HIS A 285 41.04 32.16 -2.64
C HIS A 285 41.68 33.51 -2.22
N GLN A 286 41.36 34.04 -1.03
CA GLN A 286 42.02 35.23 -0.48
C GLN A 286 43.50 34.97 -0.16
N SER A 287 43.83 33.81 0.40
CA SER A 287 45.22 33.46 0.74
C SER A 287 46.08 33.32 -0.53
N ILE A 288 45.53 32.71 -1.58
CA ILE A 288 46.19 32.61 -2.89
C ILE A 288 46.36 33.98 -3.54
N SER A 289 45.38 34.88 -3.44
CA SER A 289 45.51 36.22 -4.02
C SER A 289 46.57 37.06 -3.31
N LEU A 290 46.70 36.93 -1.99
CA LEU A 290 47.77 37.58 -1.21
C LEU A 290 49.16 37.03 -1.59
N LEU A 291 49.33 35.71 -1.66
CA LEU A 291 50.59 35.10 -2.11
C LEU A 291 50.95 35.50 -3.54
N ARG A 292 49.97 35.58 -4.45
CA ARG A 292 50.20 36.07 -5.82
C ARG A 292 50.66 37.54 -5.82
N ALA A 293 50.12 38.38 -4.94
CA ALA A 293 50.54 39.76 -4.81
C ALA A 293 51.97 39.88 -4.26
N GLU A 294 52.34 39.09 -3.26
CA GLU A 294 53.71 39.03 -2.72
C GLU A 294 54.73 38.58 -3.78
N VAL A 295 54.43 37.52 -4.53
CA VAL A 295 55.30 37.04 -5.62
C VAL A 295 55.45 38.11 -6.71
N SER A 296 54.38 38.83 -7.04
CA SER A 296 54.44 39.92 -8.02
C SER A 296 55.28 41.12 -7.52
N CYS A 297 55.25 41.42 -6.22
CA CYS A 297 56.09 42.46 -5.63
C CYS A 297 57.58 42.07 -5.64
N MET A 298 57.91 40.79 -5.40
CA MET A 298 59.29 40.30 -5.50
C MET A 298 59.82 40.32 -6.94
N ASN A 299 59.01 39.95 -7.93
CA ASN A 299 59.41 40.02 -9.33
C ASN A 299 59.69 41.47 -9.81
N ASN A 300 58.96 42.46 -9.27
CA ASN A 300 59.17 43.87 -9.61
C ASN A 300 60.40 44.48 -8.91
N SER A 301 60.81 43.97 -7.74
CA SER A 301 62.03 44.45 -7.06
C SER A 301 63.31 43.93 -7.72
N GLU A 302 63.30 42.72 -8.28
CA GLU A 302 64.41 42.22 -9.11
C GLU A 302 64.61 43.04 -10.40
N SER A 303 63.52 43.49 -11.05
CA SER A 303 63.61 44.40 -12.21
C SER A 303 64.08 45.83 -11.88
N ALA A 304 63.99 46.26 -10.61
CA ALA A 304 64.51 47.56 -10.17
C ALA A 304 66.01 47.49 -9.78
N GLY A 305 66.47 46.34 -9.27
CA GLY A 305 67.87 46.11 -8.89
C GLY A 305 68.86 46.12 -10.06
N ASP A 306 68.41 45.77 -11.27
CA ASP A 306 69.29 45.68 -12.44
C ASP A 306 69.54 47.04 -13.13
N ARG A 307 68.78 48.09 -12.75
CA ARG A 307 68.93 49.44 -13.32
C ARG A 307 69.98 50.29 -12.60
N HIS A 308 70.44 49.89 -11.42
CA HIS A 308 71.41 50.65 -10.62
C HIS A 308 72.86 50.11 -10.66
N ARG A 309 73.13 49.03 -11.40
CA ARG A 309 74.46 48.39 -11.43
C ARG A 309 75.36 48.80 -12.61
N SER A 310 74.98 49.81 -13.40
CA SER A 310 75.72 50.20 -14.63
C SER A 310 76.54 51.50 -14.53
N GLU A 311 76.58 52.20 -13.40
CA GLU A 311 77.40 53.42 -13.26
C GLU A 311 78.18 53.46 -11.95
N SER A 312 79.33 52.77 -11.90
CA SER A 312 80.51 53.19 -11.09
C SER A 312 81.60 52.11 -11.04
N VAL A 313 82.47 52.06 -12.05
CA VAL A 313 83.88 51.66 -11.82
C VAL A 313 84.79 52.56 -12.67
N ILE A 314 85.56 53.39 -11.97
CA ILE A 314 86.55 54.36 -12.43
C ILE A 314 87.94 53.69 -12.48
N PHE A 315 88.64 53.89 -13.59
CA PHE A 315 90.09 54.14 -13.75
C PHE A 315 91.09 53.60 -12.70
N ALA A 316 92.08 52.82 -13.16
CA ALA A 316 93.49 52.88 -12.70
C ALA A 316 94.44 52.15 -13.70
N PRO A 317 95.74 52.52 -13.78
CA PRO A 317 96.59 52.39 -14.97
C PRO A 317 97.60 51.22 -14.95
N GLN A 318 98.10 50.86 -16.15
CA GLN A 318 99.18 49.88 -16.40
C GLN A 318 100.56 50.31 -15.86
N PRO A 319 101.52 49.37 -15.75
CA PRO A 319 102.69 49.49 -16.65
C PRO A 319 103.33 48.17 -17.19
N ARG A 320 103.83 48.28 -18.43
CA ARG A 320 105.00 47.68 -19.16
C ARG A 320 105.47 46.25 -18.81
N GLN A 321 105.44 45.31 -19.78
CA GLN A 321 106.51 44.90 -20.74
C GLN A 321 107.84 44.51 -20.06
N VAL A 322 108.59 43.45 -20.40
CA VAL A 322 109.13 42.89 -21.67
C VAL A 322 109.73 41.48 -21.32
N PRO A 323 110.43 40.69 -22.16
CA PRO A 323 110.05 39.86 -23.33
C PRO A 323 110.54 38.37 -23.30
N LEU A 324 110.26 37.68 -24.42
CA LEU A 324 111.09 36.69 -25.17
C LEU A 324 111.39 35.30 -24.56
N GLY A 325 111.20 34.29 -25.42
CA GLY A 325 112.03 33.09 -25.45
C GLY A 325 111.29 31.80 -25.78
N ASP A 326 111.25 31.49 -27.08
CA ASP A 326 111.07 30.20 -27.77
C ASP A 326 109.82 29.32 -27.55
#